data_AF-A0A382YIN5-F1
#
_entry.id   AF-A0A382YIN5-F1
#
_cell.length_a   1.000
_cell.length_b   1.000
_cell.length_c   1.000
_cell.angle_alpha   90.00
_cell.angle_beta   90.00
_cell.angle_gamma   90.00
#
_symmetry.space_group_name_H-M   'P 1'
#
loop_
_entity.id
_entity.type
_entity.pdbx_description
1 polymer ?
#
loop_
_entity_poly.entity_id
_entity_poly.type
_entity_poly.pdbx_seq_one_letter_code
_entity_poly.pdbx_strand_id
1 'polypeptide(L)'
;LAQAGCEVVSASSGTEGLSAVIKGGLSAVITDISMPGMTGIELIEAIRALPGELPVLVLSAHAEFELVMEAIQKGAFDYITKDKDISSRVVHAVAKAQRHGKILVENRDLNEQISKRNSELEALDMQNRRLIDRFMKLNEQLEGQVDEKSGELRNRIAELTAINEIAGAIGSVPELNEVLRMTMQKSRKVMSAEASSLMLLSGEGTSLKFYVTTGEFGAQLHEGTVAMGRGLAGWVAENREPLLVKDAYEDSRFVSDYDTRTG
;
A
#
# COMPACT_ATOMS: atom_id res chain seq x y z
N LEU A 1 37.15 32.34 -49.36
CA LEU A 1 35.99 31.57 -48.87
C LEU A 1 36.05 30.10 -49.29
N ALA A 2 36.06 29.77 -50.59
CA ALA A 2 36.26 28.38 -51.03
C ALA A 2 37.57 27.75 -50.49
N GLN A 3 38.68 28.51 -50.51
CA GLN A 3 39.95 28.10 -49.90
C GLN A 3 39.89 27.95 -48.37
N ALA A 4 38.88 28.53 -47.72
CA ALA A 4 38.63 28.41 -46.28
C ALA A 4 37.62 27.27 -45.97
N GLY A 5 37.24 26.47 -46.96
CA GLY A 5 36.33 25.33 -46.79
C GLY A 5 34.84 25.67 -46.83
N CYS A 6 34.46 26.90 -47.19
CA CYS A 6 33.06 27.28 -47.34
C CYS A 6 32.53 26.87 -48.72
N GLU A 7 31.32 26.32 -48.76
CA GLU A 7 30.53 26.23 -50.00
C GLU A 7 30.05 27.64 -50.39
N VAL A 8 30.26 28.02 -51.65
CA VAL A 8 30.00 29.38 -52.13
C VAL A 8 29.00 29.33 -53.27
N VAL A 9 27.88 30.02 -53.09
CA VAL A 9 26.94 30.34 -54.17
C VAL A 9 27.21 31.79 -54.57
N SER A 10 27.52 32.02 -55.85
CA SER A 10 27.74 33.37 -56.39
C SER A 10 26.49 33.91 -57.04
N ALA A 11 26.27 35.21 -56.91
CA ALA A 11 25.24 35.97 -57.60
C ALA A 11 25.87 37.23 -58.21
N SER A 12 25.43 37.60 -59.40
CA SER A 12 25.93 38.74 -60.17
C SER A 12 25.15 40.04 -59.93
N SER A 13 24.00 39.96 -59.24
CA SER A 13 23.17 41.11 -58.87
C SER A 13 22.47 40.88 -57.53
N GLY A 14 21.98 41.96 -56.89
CA GLY A 14 21.17 41.86 -55.67
C GLY A 14 19.88 41.04 -55.87
N THR A 15 19.25 41.13 -57.05
CA THR A 15 18.04 40.36 -57.39
C THR A 15 18.29 38.85 -57.53
N GLU A 16 19.43 38.47 -58.12
CA GLU A 16 19.86 37.07 -58.18
C GLU A 16 20.23 36.56 -56.78
N GLY A 17 20.91 37.40 -55.98
CA GLY A 17 21.24 37.12 -54.59
C GLY A 17 20.00 36.87 -53.72
N LEU A 18 18.98 37.73 -53.82
CA LEU A 18 17.71 37.54 -53.12
C LEU A 18 17.01 36.24 -53.55
N SER A 19 17.04 35.93 -54.84
CA SER A 19 16.47 34.68 -55.36
C SER A 19 17.19 33.44 -54.79
N ALA A 20 18.51 33.50 -54.59
CA ALA A 20 19.26 32.45 -53.93
C ALA A 20 18.92 32.32 -52.44
N VAL A 21 18.71 33.44 -51.74
CA VAL A 21 18.24 33.44 -50.34
C VAL A 21 16.87 32.77 -50.20
N ILE A 22 15.93 33.08 -51.10
CA ILE A 22 14.58 32.50 -51.09
C ILE A 22 14.60 30.98 -51.33
N LYS A 23 15.54 30.49 -52.16
CA LYS A 23 15.74 29.04 -52.35
C LYS A 23 16.21 28.31 -51.07
N GLY A 24 16.77 29.04 -50.11
CA GLY A 24 17.21 28.52 -48.82
C GLY A 24 18.58 27.83 -48.86
N GLY A 25 19.03 27.34 -47.70
CA GLY A 25 20.29 26.61 -47.55
C GLY A 25 21.54 27.47 -47.35
N LEU A 26 21.40 28.80 -47.31
CA LEU A 26 22.52 29.71 -47.03
C LEU A 26 22.66 29.94 -45.52
N SER A 27 23.90 30.01 -45.04
CA SER A 27 24.22 30.31 -43.62
C SER A 27 24.63 31.77 -43.37
N ALA A 28 24.98 32.50 -44.43
CA ALA A 28 25.33 33.91 -44.42
C ALA A 28 25.24 34.47 -45.84
N VAL A 29 25.03 35.78 -45.97
CA VAL A 29 25.09 36.50 -47.25
C VAL A 29 26.21 37.51 -47.18
N ILE A 30 26.96 37.66 -48.27
CA ILE A 30 27.98 38.70 -48.42
C ILE A 30 27.60 39.50 -49.65
N THR A 31 27.37 40.80 -49.48
CA THR A 31 26.96 41.69 -50.58
C THR A 31 27.87 42.89 -50.67
N ASP A 32 28.07 43.41 -51.87
CA ASP A 32 28.61 44.76 -52.03
C ASP A 32 27.55 45.78 -51.62
N ILE A 33 27.98 46.97 -51.16
CA ILE A 33 27.06 48.05 -50.81
C ILE A 33 26.46 48.70 -52.06
N SER A 34 27.28 48.90 -53.10
CA SER A 34 26.91 49.58 -54.34
C SER A 34 26.94 48.60 -55.50
N MET A 35 25.76 48.27 -56.04
CA MET A 35 25.59 47.43 -57.22
C MET A 35 24.54 48.04 -58.15
N PRO A 36 24.64 47.84 -59.48
CA PRO A 36 23.59 48.26 -60.40
C PRO A 36 22.25 47.56 -60.11
N GLY A 37 21.15 48.32 -60.18
CA GLY A 37 19.83 47.82 -59.85
C GLY A 37 19.59 47.83 -58.35
N MET A 38 19.58 46.65 -57.74
CA MET A 38 19.34 46.49 -56.30
C MET A 38 20.66 46.66 -55.51
N THR A 39 20.70 47.65 -54.64
CA THR A 39 21.82 47.94 -53.74
C THR A 39 21.94 46.91 -52.61
N GLY A 40 23.09 46.86 -51.93
CA GLY A 40 23.29 45.98 -50.79
C GLY A 40 22.38 46.31 -49.60
N ILE A 41 22.02 47.58 -49.43
CA ILE A 41 21.11 48.05 -48.37
C ILE A 41 19.68 47.59 -48.66
N GLU A 42 19.21 47.77 -49.89
CA GLU A 42 17.90 47.25 -50.32
C GLU A 42 17.84 45.72 -50.20
N LEU A 43 18.95 45.03 -50.46
CA LEU A 43 19.05 43.58 -50.29
C LEU A 43 18.91 43.17 -48.82
N ILE A 44 19.54 43.88 -47.89
CA ILE A 44 19.36 43.63 -46.45
C ILE A 44 17.88 43.77 -46.08
N GLU A 45 17.24 44.87 -46.49
CA GLU A 45 15.84 45.12 -46.17
C GLU A 45 14.92 44.02 -46.72
N ALA A 46 15.15 43.59 -47.97
CA ALA A 46 14.41 42.48 -48.57
C ALA A 46 14.63 41.16 -47.83
N ILE A 47 15.87 40.84 -47.41
CA ILE A 47 16.18 39.63 -46.63
C ILE A 47 15.53 39.70 -45.24
N ARG A 48 15.51 40.87 -44.61
CA ARG A 48 14.89 41.07 -43.29
C ARG A 48 13.36 40.99 -43.32
N ALA A 49 12.74 41.17 -44.48
CA ALA A 49 11.32 40.92 -44.68
C ALA A 49 10.97 39.42 -44.81
N LEU A 50 11.96 38.55 -45.01
CA LEU A 50 11.76 37.10 -45.07
C LEU A 50 11.80 36.47 -43.67
N PRO A 51 11.11 35.34 -43.44
CA PRO A 51 11.18 34.63 -42.17
C PRO A 51 12.57 34.02 -41.94
N GLY A 52 13.19 34.38 -40.81
CA GLY A 52 14.50 33.87 -40.39
C GLY A 52 15.48 34.99 -40.04
N GLU A 53 16.66 34.59 -39.55
CA GLU A 53 17.70 35.52 -39.12
C GLU A 53 19.01 35.25 -39.88
N LEU A 54 18.94 35.26 -41.22
CA LEU A 54 20.12 35.06 -42.07
C LEU A 54 21.06 36.27 -41.94
N PRO A 55 22.29 36.10 -41.42
CA PRO A 55 23.22 37.22 -41.27
C PRO A 55 23.71 37.73 -42.63
N VAL A 56 23.63 39.04 -42.84
CA VAL A 56 24.09 39.72 -44.06
C VAL A 56 25.32 40.57 -43.75
N LEU A 57 26.44 40.27 -44.38
CA LEU A 57 27.68 41.04 -44.30
C LEU A 57 27.79 41.97 -45.50
N VAL A 58 28.11 43.24 -45.24
CA VAL A 58 28.28 44.24 -46.31
C VAL A 58 29.76 44.47 -46.57
N LEU A 59 30.14 44.43 -47.83
CA LEU A 59 31.45 44.82 -48.33
C LEU A 59 31.35 46.21 -48.96
N SER A 60 32.32 47.08 -48.71
CA SER A 60 32.37 48.39 -49.37
C SER A 60 33.78 48.80 -49.76
N ALA A 61 33.93 49.45 -50.91
CA ALA A 61 35.18 50.09 -51.31
C ALA A 61 35.49 51.37 -50.51
N HIS A 62 34.47 52.08 -50.02
CA HIS A 62 34.61 53.33 -49.28
C HIS A 62 33.77 53.30 -48.00
N ALA A 63 34.40 53.54 -46.85
CA ALA A 63 33.75 53.50 -45.54
C ALA A 63 33.13 54.85 -45.17
N GLU A 64 32.16 55.30 -45.95
CA GLU A 64 31.38 56.50 -45.62
C GLU A 64 30.47 56.21 -44.42
N PHE A 65 30.57 57.05 -43.39
CA PHE A 65 29.90 56.83 -42.10
C PHE A 65 28.37 56.69 -42.24
N GLU A 66 27.75 57.50 -43.10
CA GLU A 66 26.29 57.48 -43.31
C GLU A 66 25.80 56.12 -43.84
N LEU A 67 26.45 55.62 -44.90
CA LEU A 67 26.13 54.32 -45.50
C LEU A 67 26.38 53.14 -44.56
N VAL A 68 27.43 53.23 -43.72
CA VAL A 68 27.70 52.22 -42.68
C VAL A 68 26.59 52.18 -41.65
N MET A 69 26.19 53.36 -41.14
CA MET A 69 25.12 53.47 -40.15
C MET A 69 23.79 53.00 -40.71
N GLU A 70 23.48 53.34 -41.96
CA GLU A 70 22.27 52.87 -42.63
C GLU A 70 22.25 51.35 -42.76
N ALA A 71 23.34 50.73 -43.22
CA ALA A 71 23.43 49.27 -43.31
C ALA A 71 23.23 48.58 -41.96
N ILE A 72 23.83 49.10 -40.88
CA ILE A 72 23.66 48.56 -39.52
C ILE A 72 22.22 48.72 -39.03
N GLN A 73 21.61 49.90 -39.20
CA GLN A 73 20.23 50.17 -38.80
C GLN A 73 19.24 49.29 -39.55
N LYS A 74 19.50 49.00 -40.83
CA LYS A 74 18.70 48.08 -41.65
C LYS A 74 18.94 46.61 -41.31
N GLY A 75 19.91 46.30 -40.45
CA GLY A 75 20.14 44.97 -39.91
C GLY A 75 21.27 44.20 -40.58
N ALA A 76 22.29 44.87 -41.13
CA ALA A 76 23.55 44.21 -41.48
C ALA A 76 24.16 43.55 -40.22
N PHE A 77 24.63 42.32 -40.36
CA PHE A 77 25.31 41.59 -39.29
C PHE A 77 26.71 42.15 -39.03
N ASP A 78 27.41 42.52 -40.09
CA ASP A 78 28.73 43.14 -40.00
C ASP A 78 29.03 43.95 -41.27
N TYR A 79 29.99 44.86 -41.16
CA TYR A 79 30.44 45.72 -42.25
C TYR A 79 31.96 45.62 -42.44
N ILE A 80 32.41 45.42 -43.67
CA ILE A 80 33.82 45.18 -43.99
C ILE A 80 34.26 46.08 -45.15
N THR A 81 35.29 46.88 -44.90
CA THR A 81 35.94 47.69 -45.93
C THR A 81 36.82 46.80 -46.82
N LYS A 82 36.79 47.03 -48.14
CA LYS A 82 37.62 46.37 -49.16
C LYS A 82 39.02 46.97 -49.17
N ASP A 83 39.79 46.63 -48.15
CA ASP A 83 41.21 46.97 -48.02
C ASP A 83 42.11 45.76 -48.40
N LYS A 84 43.43 45.90 -48.24
CA LYS A 84 44.40 44.84 -48.58
C LYS A 84 44.24 43.58 -47.72
N ASP A 85 43.58 43.68 -46.56
CA ASP A 85 43.40 42.59 -45.59
C ASP A 85 41.98 42.01 -45.64
N ILE A 86 41.17 42.37 -46.64
CA ILE A 86 39.78 41.93 -46.78
C ILE A 86 39.62 40.41 -46.66
N SER A 87 40.55 39.64 -47.22
CA SER A 87 40.48 38.17 -47.24
C SER A 87 40.41 37.56 -45.83
N SER A 88 41.20 38.06 -44.86
CA SER A 88 41.20 37.53 -43.50
C SER A 88 39.99 38.02 -42.70
N ARG A 89 39.60 39.29 -42.88
CA ARG A 89 38.43 39.91 -42.23
C ARG A 89 37.13 39.23 -42.64
N VAL A 90 36.94 38.95 -43.93
CA VAL A 90 35.76 38.27 -44.45
C VAL A 90 35.64 36.86 -43.88
N VAL A 91 36.74 36.10 -43.85
CA VAL A 91 36.73 34.74 -43.26
C VAL A 91 36.33 34.78 -41.79
N HIS A 92 36.88 35.71 -41.01
CA HIS A 92 36.53 35.85 -39.60
C HIS A 92 35.06 36.23 -39.39
N ALA A 93 34.57 37.22 -40.15
CA ALA A 93 33.21 37.71 -40.02
C ALA A 93 32.17 36.66 -40.46
N VAL A 94 32.45 35.89 -41.52
CA VAL A 94 31.61 34.76 -41.93
C VAL A 94 31.57 33.67 -40.87
N ALA A 95 32.72 33.31 -40.27
CA ALA A 95 32.76 32.33 -39.18
C ALA A 95 31.93 32.78 -37.97
N LYS A 96 31.98 34.08 -37.64
CA LYS A 96 31.16 34.69 -36.59
C LYS A 96 29.66 34.63 -36.93
N ALA A 97 29.29 34.97 -38.16
CA ALA A 97 27.93 34.92 -38.67
C ALA A 97 27.34 33.49 -38.63
N GLN A 98 28.10 32.51 -39.10
CA GLN A 98 27.68 31.10 -39.07
C GLN A 98 27.45 30.57 -37.65
N ARG A 99 28.34 30.91 -36.70
CA ARG A 99 28.14 30.55 -35.29
C ARG A 99 26.88 31.17 -34.72
N HIS A 100 26.60 32.43 -35.04
CA HIS A 100 25.41 33.12 -34.58
C HIS A 100 24.14 32.45 -35.10
N GLY A 101 24.07 32.14 -36.41
CA GLY A 101 22.95 31.41 -37.00
C GLY A 101 22.75 30.04 -36.35
N LYS A 102 23.83 29.31 -36.07
CA LYS A 102 23.75 28.00 -35.39
C LYS A 102 23.15 28.11 -33.98
N ILE A 103 23.59 29.10 -33.21
CA ILE A 103 23.08 29.33 -31.84
C ILE A 103 21.58 29.62 -31.85
N LEU A 104 21.09 30.40 -32.82
CA LEU A 104 19.67 30.73 -32.92
C LEU A 104 18.81 29.50 -33.22
N VAL A 105 19.29 28.61 -34.11
CA VAL A 105 18.63 27.32 -34.39
C VAL A 105 18.64 26.44 -33.14
N GLU A 106 19.79 26.28 -32.48
CA GLU A 106 19.90 25.49 -31.25
C GLU A 106 18.99 26.05 -30.14
N ASN A 107 18.91 27.37 -29.99
CA ASN A 107 18.06 28.01 -29.00
C ASN A 107 16.57 27.76 -29.27
N ARG A 108 16.16 27.85 -30.53
CA ARG A 108 14.79 27.51 -30.95
C ARG A 108 14.48 26.05 -30.61
N ASP A 109 15.33 25.12 -31.02
CA ASP A 109 15.13 23.68 -30.76
C ASP A 109 15.07 23.38 -29.26
N LEU A 110 15.92 24.05 -28.46
CA LEU A 110 15.90 23.94 -27.00
C LEU A 110 14.60 24.48 -26.40
N ASN A 111 14.11 25.62 -26.87
CA ASN A 111 12.86 26.20 -26.39
C ASN A 111 11.65 25.31 -26.75
N GLU A 112 11.63 24.73 -27.95
CA GLU A 112 10.61 23.76 -28.35
C GLU A 112 10.66 22.50 -27.45
N GLN A 113 11.86 22.00 -27.14
CA GLN A 113 12.04 20.87 -26.22
C GLN A 113 11.60 21.18 -24.79
N ILE A 114 11.92 22.38 -24.28
CA ILE A 114 11.50 22.85 -22.95
C ILE A 114 9.98 22.96 -22.91
N SER A 115 9.36 23.59 -23.92
CA SER A 115 7.91 23.70 -24.01
C SER A 115 7.23 22.32 -23.98
N LYS A 116 7.73 21.36 -24.75
CA LYS A 116 7.22 19.99 -24.75
C LYS A 116 7.35 19.32 -23.37
N ARG A 117 8.53 19.40 -22.75
CA ARG A 117 8.78 18.82 -21.41
C ARG A 117 7.93 19.48 -20.33
N ASN A 118 7.70 20.78 -20.40
CA ASN A 118 6.81 21.47 -19.48
C ASN A 118 5.38 20.96 -19.59
N SER A 119 4.85 20.77 -20.81
CA SER A 119 3.52 20.18 -20.99
C SER A 119 3.43 18.74 -20.49
N GLU A 120 4.47 17.93 -20.68
CA GLU A 120 4.54 16.57 -20.11
C GLU A 120 4.56 16.59 -18.57
N LEU A 121 5.32 17.50 -17.97
CA LEU A 121 5.37 17.68 -16.51
C LEU A 121 4.03 18.15 -15.94
N GLU A 122 3.34 19.07 -16.60
CA GLU A 122 2.01 19.54 -16.19
C GLU A 122 0.97 18.40 -16.22
N ALA A 123 1.00 17.57 -17.27
CA ALA A 123 0.14 16.39 -17.36
C ALA A 123 0.42 15.39 -16.23
N LEU A 124 1.69 15.16 -15.90
CA LEU A 124 2.10 14.28 -14.80
C LEU A 124 1.69 14.84 -13.43
N ASP A 125 1.85 16.15 -13.19
CA ASP A 125 1.40 16.79 -11.95
C ASP A 125 -0.12 16.65 -11.78
N MET A 126 -0.88 16.85 -12.87
CA MET A 126 -2.33 16.67 -12.86
C MET A 126 -2.72 15.22 -12.54
N GLN A 127 -1.98 14.24 -13.06
CA GLN A 127 -2.17 12.82 -12.72
C GLN A 127 -1.85 12.54 -11.24
N ASN A 128 -0.76 13.11 -10.73
CA ASN A 128 -0.38 12.97 -9.32
C ASN A 128 -1.42 13.57 -8.39
N ARG A 129 -1.93 14.77 -8.68
CA ARG A 129 -3.04 15.39 -7.91
C ARG A 129 -4.29 14.51 -7.89
N ARG A 130 -4.65 13.89 -9.03
CA ARG A 130 -5.78 12.94 -9.10
C ARG A 130 -5.51 11.68 -8.28
N LEU A 131 -4.28 11.18 -8.25
CA LEU A 131 -3.91 10.03 -7.44
C LEU A 131 -4.01 10.35 -5.94
N ILE A 132 -3.53 11.52 -5.52
CA ILE A 132 -3.64 11.99 -4.14
C ILE A 132 -5.10 12.08 -3.72
N ASP A 133 -5.98 12.68 -4.53
CA ASP A 133 -7.42 12.77 -4.23
C ASP A 133 -8.08 11.38 -4.11
N ARG A 134 -7.73 10.45 -5.00
CA ARG A 134 -8.21 9.06 -4.91
C ARG A 134 -7.71 8.35 -3.65
N PHE A 135 -6.43 8.53 -3.31
CA PHE A 135 -5.84 7.94 -2.12
C PHE A 135 -6.52 8.45 -0.86
N MET A 136 -6.76 9.76 -0.75
CA MET A 136 -7.45 10.37 0.38
C MET A 136 -8.86 9.79 0.57
N LYS A 137 -9.66 9.70 -0.51
CA LYS A 137 -11.01 9.11 -0.46
C LYS A 137 -10.98 7.64 -0.04
N LEU A 138 -10.04 6.86 -0.58
CA LEU A 138 -9.92 5.45 -0.24
C LEU A 138 -9.52 5.28 1.23
N ASN A 139 -8.63 6.14 1.73
CA ASN A 139 -8.17 6.07 3.12
C ASN A 139 -9.31 6.41 4.09
N GLU A 140 -10.10 7.46 3.80
CA GLU A 140 -11.30 7.80 4.57
C GLU A 140 -12.33 6.65 4.57
N GLN A 141 -12.56 6.01 3.42
CA GLN A 141 -13.44 4.84 3.35
C GLN A 141 -12.92 3.65 4.17
N LEU A 142 -11.61 3.41 4.14
CA LEU A 142 -10.99 2.31 4.88
C LEU A 142 -11.08 2.55 6.39
N GLU A 143 -10.80 3.77 6.84
CA GLU A 143 -10.97 4.17 8.24
C GLU A 143 -12.42 3.95 8.70
N GLY A 144 -13.41 4.34 7.89
CA GLY A 144 -14.81 4.07 8.17
C GLY A 144 -15.16 2.58 8.31
N GLN A 145 -14.61 1.72 7.44
CA GLN A 145 -14.81 0.27 7.53
C GLN A 145 -14.17 -0.34 8.78
N VAL A 146 -12.97 0.14 9.16
CA VAL A 146 -12.28 -0.32 10.36
C VAL A 146 -13.12 0.03 11.59
N ASP A 147 -13.67 1.23 11.66
CA ASP A 147 -14.52 1.67 12.77
C ASP A 147 -15.82 0.86 12.86
N GLU A 148 -16.50 0.66 11.72
CA GLU A 148 -17.71 -0.15 11.64
C GLU A 148 -17.45 -1.58 12.12
N LYS A 149 -16.40 -2.23 11.58
CA LYS A 149 -16.07 -3.62 11.94
C LYS A 149 -15.62 -3.75 13.40
N SER A 150 -14.89 -2.76 13.90
CA SER A 150 -14.48 -2.71 15.31
C SER A 150 -15.68 -2.52 16.25
N GLY A 151 -16.73 -1.82 15.80
CA GLY A 151 -18.02 -1.75 16.50
C GLY A 151 -18.74 -3.09 16.53
N GLU A 152 -18.88 -3.76 15.38
CA GLU A 152 -19.50 -5.08 15.29
C GLU A 152 -18.79 -6.13 16.16
N LEU A 153 -17.46 -6.16 16.12
CA LEU A 153 -16.66 -7.09 16.93
C LEU A 153 -16.86 -6.85 18.43
N ARG A 154 -16.92 -5.59 18.87
CA ARG A 154 -17.21 -5.25 20.28
C ARG A 154 -18.59 -5.75 20.70
N ASN A 155 -19.61 -5.57 19.87
CA ASN A 155 -20.96 -6.08 20.15
C ASN A 155 -20.97 -7.61 20.24
N ARG A 156 -20.26 -8.30 19.35
CA ARG A 156 -20.18 -9.76 19.36
C ARG A 156 -19.44 -10.32 20.57
N ILE A 157 -18.38 -9.64 21.02
CA ILE A 157 -17.67 -9.97 22.27
C ILE A 157 -18.61 -9.83 23.47
N ALA A 158 -19.40 -8.75 23.53
CA ALA A 158 -20.35 -8.54 24.62
C ALA A 158 -21.44 -9.63 24.66
N GLU A 159 -21.99 -10.00 23.50
CA GLU A 159 -22.98 -11.09 23.38
C GLU A 159 -22.42 -12.44 23.84
N LEU A 160 -21.21 -12.79 23.38
CA LEU A 160 -20.56 -14.05 23.79
C LEU A 160 -20.22 -14.06 25.29
N THR A 161 -19.79 -12.93 25.85
CA THR A 161 -19.57 -12.79 27.29
C THR A 161 -20.85 -13.09 28.07
N ALA A 162 -21.98 -12.50 27.68
CA ALA A 162 -23.27 -12.74 28.33
C ALA A 162 -23.73 -14.21 28.21
N ILE A 163 -23.57 -14.83 27.04
CA ILE A 163 -23.87 -16.26 26.85
C ILE A 163 -23.01 -17.13 27.78
N ASN A 164 -21.72 -16.82 27.90
CA ASN A 164 -20.80 -17.57 28.74
C ASN A 164 -21.14 -17.43 30.24
N GLU A 165 -21.54 -16.23 30.69
CA GLU A 165 -22.03 -16.02 32.06
C GLU A 165 -23.27 -16.86 32.37
N ILE A 166 -24.25 -16.90 31.45
CA ILE A 166 -25.44 -17.74 31.58
C ILE A 166 -25.07 -19.22 31.65
N ALA A 167 -24.18 -19.68 30.77
CA ALA A 167 -23.73 -21.07 30.75
C ALA A 167 -23.05 -21.46 32.08
N GLY A 168 -22.24 -20.55 32.65
CA GLY A 168 -21.63 -20.72 33.98
C GLY A 168 -22.67 -20.84 35.11
N ALA A 169 -23.71 -20.00 35.10
CA ALA A 169 -24.79 -20.06 36.07
C ALA A 169 -25.61 -21.36 35.97
N ILE A 170 -25.85 -21.87 34.76
CA ILE A 170 -26.52 -23.16 34.53
C ILE A 170 -25.66 -24.32 35.05
N GLY A 171 -24.34 -24.25 34.87
CA GLY A 171 -23.39 -25.22 35.44
C GLY A 171 -23.35 -25.23 36.98
N SER A 172 -23.97 -24.25 37.64
CA SER A 172 -24.01 -24.10 39.10
C SER A 172 -25.22 -24.76 39.77
N VAL A 173 -25.98 -25.61 39.06
CA VAL A 173 -26.95 -26.52 39.69
C VAL A 173 -26.17 -27.51 40.56
N PRO A 174 -26.45 -27.63 41.87
CA PRO A 174 -25.61 -28.40 42.80
C PRO A 174 -25.42 -29.83 42.29
N GLU A 175 -24.16 -30.22 42.20
CA GLU A 175 -23.70 -31.51 41.68
C GLU A 175 -24.53 -32.64 42.30
N LEU A 176 -24.86 -33.68 41.50
CA LEU A 176 -25.60 -34.88 41.94
C LEU A 176 -25.16 -35.40 43.33
N ASN A 177 -23.89 -35.24 43.66
CA ASN A 177 -23.28 -35.55 44.96
C ASN A 177 -23.96 -34.85 46.14
N GLU A 178 -24.26 -33.57 46.01
CA GLU A 178 -24.86 -32.77 47.08
C GLU A 178 -26.32 -33.18 47.31
N VAL A 179 -27.07 -33.38 46.22
CA VAL A 179 -28.46 -33.85 46.27
C VAL A 179 -28.56 -35.23 46.92
N LEU A 180 -27.70 -36.17 46.53
CA LEU A 180 -27.67 -37.52 47.11
C LEU A 180 -27.27 -37.48 48.59
N ARG A 181 -26.28 -36.66 48.96
CA ARG A 181 -25.85 -36.50 50.36
C ARG A 181 -26.98 -35.93 51.23
N MET A 182 -27.65 -34.88 50.77
CA MET A 182 -28.80 -34.29 51.47
C MET A 182 -29.95 -35.29 51.64
N THR A 183 -30.25 -36.06 50.59
CA THR A 183 -31.30 -37.09 50.61
C THR A 183 -30.99 -38.14 51.68
N MET A 184 -29.77 -38.70 51.67
CA MET A 184 -29.37 -39.71 52.65
C MET A 184 -29.34 -39.19 54.08
N GLN A 185 -28.94 -37.94 54.31
CA GLN A 185 -29.00 -37.30 55.63
C GLN A 185 -30.44 -37.14 56.13
N LYS A 186 -31.38 -36.74 55.26
CA LYS A 186 -32.80 -36.63 55.61
C LYS A 186 -33.42 -37.99 55.88
N SER A 187 -33.17 -38.99 55.03
CA SER A 187 -33.66 -40.35 55.23
C SER A 187 -33.18 -40.94 56.55
N ARG A 188 -31.90 -40.76 56.91
CA ARG A 188 -31.38 -41.22 58.21
C ARG A 188 -32.13 -40.61 59.38
N LYS A 189 -32.37 -39.28 59.35
CA LYS A 189 -33.11 -38.57 60.40
C LYS A 189 -34.56 -39.07 60.51
N VAL A 190 -35.25 -39.27 59.39
CA VAL A 190 -36.65 -39.73 59.36
C VAL A 190 -36.78 -41.17 59.86
N MET A 191 -35.82 -42.03 59.52
CA MET A 191 -35.81 -43.42 59.96
C MET A 191 -35.25 -43.60 61.39
N SER A 192 -34.80 -42.52 62.05
CA SER A 192 -34.08 -42.57 63.33
C SER A 192 -32.93 -43.58 63.32
N ALA A 193 -32.24 -43.70 62.18
CA ALA A 193 -31.16 -44.66 61.99
C ALA A 193 -29.81 -44.10 62.46
N GLU A 194 -28.96 -44.98 63.00
CA GLU A 194 -27.62 -44.61 63.47
C GLU A 194 -26.70 -44.17 62.32
N ALA A 195 -26.68 -44.96 61.24
CA ALA A 195 -25.91 -44.72 60.03
C ALA A 195 -26.74 -44.99 58.78
N SER A 196 -26.33 -44.42 57.65
CA SER A 196 -26.87 -44.78 56.34
C SER A 196 -25.79 -44.69 55.27
N SER A 197 -25.90 -45.54 54.25
CA SER A 197 -25.00 -45.50 53.10
C SER A 197 -25.77 -45.65 51.79
N LEU A 198 -25.27 -45.01 50.74
CA LEU A 198 -25.70 -45.16 49.36
C LEU A 198 -24.54 -45.73 48.58
N MET A 199 -24.77 -46.87 47.95
CA MET A 199 -23.81 -47.50 47.05
C MET A 199 -24.30 -47.37 45.61
N LEU A 200 -23.37 -47.12 44.69
CA LEU A 200 -23.66 -47.11 43.25
C LEU A 200 -22.96 -48.28 42.57
N LEU A 201 -23.59 -48.82 41.53
CA LEU A 201 -23.00 -49.86 40.68
C LEU A 201 -21.74 -49.33 39.99
N SER A 202 -20.70 -50.15 39.95
CA SER A 202 -19.39 -49.87 39.34
C SER A 202 -18.88 -51.09 38.57
N GLY A 203 -17.90 -50.88 37.68
CA GLY A 203 -17.25 -51.95 36.89
C GLY A 203 -18.24 -52.78 36.06
N GLU A 204 -19.01 -52.13 35.17
CA GLU A 204 -20.04 -52.77 34.33
C GLU A 204 -21.14 -53.53 35.12
N GLY A 205 -21.44 -53.10 36.34
CA GLY A 205 -22.52 -53.67 37.15
C GLY A 205 -22.12 -54.90 37.96
N THR A 206 -20.82 -55.17 38.09
CA THR A 206 -20.28 -56.34 38.82
C THR A 206 -19.97 -56.04 40.29
N SER A 207 -19.96 -54.77 40.69
CA SER A 207 -19.65 -54.36 42.07
C SER A 207 -20.42 -53.11 42.50
N LEU A 208 -20.51 -52.91 43.80
CA LEU A 208 -21.09 -51.76 44.48
C LEU A 208 -19.97 -50.96 45.15
N LYS A 209 -19.92 -49.65 44.89
CA LYS A 209 -18.98 -48.74 45.54
C LYS A 209 -19.74 -47.78 46.45
N PHE A 210 -19.23 -47.58 47.67
CA PHE A 210 -19.77 -46.56 48.57
C PHE A 210 -19.65 -45.16 47.94
N TYR A 211 -20.78 -44.48 47.81
CA TYR A 211 -20.87 -43.16 47.18
C TYR A 211 -21.22 -42.06 48.20
N VAL A 212 -22.14 -42.37 49.12
CA VAL A 212 -22.46 -41.52 50.27
C VAL A 212 -22.49 -42.39 51.52
N THR A 213 -21.91 -41.92 52.61
CA THR A 213 -22.06 -42.51 53.94
C THR A 213 -22.37 -41.39 54.94
N THR A 214 -23.19 -41.69 55.94
CA THR A 214 -23.57 -40.76 57.01
C THR A 214 -23.60 -41.48 58.36
N GLY A 215 -23.36 -40.76 59.46
CA GLY A 215 -23.16 -41.33 60.81
C GLY A 215 -21.69 -41.29 61.23
N GLU A 216 -21.39 -41.57 62.51
CA GLU A 216 -20.01 -41.50 63.06
C GLU A 216 -19.04 -42.49 62.39
N PHE A 217 -19.55 -43.63 61.92
CA PHE A 217 -18.77 -44.68 61.24
C PHE A 217 -18.64 -44.46 59.72
N GLY A 218 -19.29 -43.44 59.17
CA GLY A 218 -19.34 -43.20 57.72
C GLY A 218 -17.98 -42.86 57.10
N ALA A 219 -17.09 -42.20 57.86
CA ALA A 219 -15.80 -41.73 57.35
C ALA A 219 -14.80 -42.87 57.03
N GLN A 220 -14.96 -44.03 57.66
CA GLN A 220 -14.03 -45.17 57.52
C GLN A 220 -14.39 -46.13 56.38
N LEU A 221 -15.58 -45.97 55.79
CA LEU A 221 -16.15 -46.86 54.77
C LEU A 221 -15.96 -46.35 53.32
N HIS A 222 -15.35 -45.18 53.13
CA HIS A 222 -15.29 -44.49 51.83
C HIS A 222 -14.52 -45.22 50.72
N GLU A 223 -13.73 -46.25 51.04
CA GLU A 223 -12.90 -46.98 50.07
C GLU A 223 -13.31 -48.45 49.83
N GLY A 224 -14.41 -48.92 50.43
CA GLY A 224 -14.88 -50.30 50.25
C GLY A 224 -15.59 -50.55 48.91
N THR A 225 -15.46 -51.77 48.38
CA THR A 225 -16.25 -52.27 47.25
C THR A 225 -16.88 -53.61 47.59
N VAL A 226 -18.19 -53.75 47.38
CA VAL A 226 -18.92 -55.00 47.62
C VAL A 226 -19.23 -55.67 46.28
N ALA A 227 -18.81 -56.91 46.07
CA ALA A 227 -19.15 -57.67 44.87
C ALA A 227 -20.65 -58.02 44.84
N MET A 228 -21.22 -58.16 43.64
CA MET A 228 -22.61 -58.62 43.50
C MET A 228 -22.81 -60.00 44.16
N GLY A 229 -23.96 -60.21 44.79
CA GLY A 229 -24.29 -61.43 45.56
C GLY A 229 -23.55 -61.60 46.89
N ARG A 230 -22.52 -60.79 47.16
CA ARG A 230 -21.71 -60.86 48.39
C ARG A 230 -22.29 -59.93 49.48
N GLY A 231 -22.47 -60.45 50.69
CA GLY A 231 -23.02 -59.65 51.77
C GLY A 231 -24.50 -59.35 51.58
N LEU A 232 -25.13 -58.74 52.59
CA LEU A 232 -26.53 -58.32 52.50
C LEU A 232 -26.75 -57.31 51.35
N ALA A 233 -25.86 -56.33 51.21
CA ALA A 233 -25.97 -55.30 50.18
C ALA A 233 -25.76 -55.85 48.75
N GLY A 234 -24.78 -56.75 48.56
CA GLY A 234 -24.56 -57.39 47.26
C GLY A 234 -25.70 -58.33 46.87
N TRP A 235 -26.30 -59.05 47.84
CA TRP A 235 -27.49 -59.87 47.60
C TRP A 235 -28.70 -59.02 47.18
N VAL A 236 -28.95 -57.90 47.86
CA VAL A 236 -30.03 -56.97 47.49
C VAL A 236 -29.82 -56.40 46.08
N ALA A 237 -28.58 -56.03 45.73
CA ALA A 237 -28.31 -55.52 44.38
C ALA A 237 -28.48 -56.59 43.30
N GLU A 238 -28.11 -57.84 43.57
CA GLU A 238 -28.24 -58.96 42.64
C GLU A 238 -29.71 -59.36 42.42
N ASN A 239 -30.49 -59.47 43.49
CA ASN A 239 -31.87 -59.94 43.44
C ASN A 239 -32.88 -58.81 43.21
N ARG A 240 -32.45 -57.55 43.40
CA ARG A 240 -33.27 -56.31 43.29
C ARG A 240 -34.48 -56.29 44.22
N GLU A 241 -34.40 -57.00 45.34
CA GLU A 241 -35.45 -57.06 46.35
C GLU A 241 -34.99 -56.36 47.65
N PRO A 242 -35.85 -55.53 48.28
CA PRO A 242 -35.52 -54.90 49.55
C PRO A 242 -35.43 -55.95 50.67
N LEU A 243 -34.46 -55.76 51.57
CA LEU A 243 -34.21 -56.67 52.68
C LEU A 243 -34.19 -55.89 54.00
N LEU A 244 -34.98 -56.35 54.97
CA LEU A 244 -34.96 -55.86 56.34
C LEU A 244 -34.58 -57.03 57.25
N VAL A 245 -33.39 -56.95 57.84
CA VAL A 245 -32.88 -57.97 58.76
C VAL A 245 -32.92 -57.40 60.18
N LYS A 246 -33.42 -58.19 61.15
CA LYS A 246 -33.47 -57.77 62.55
C LYS A 246 -32.09 -57.73 63.21
N ASP A 247 -31.27 -58.72 62.92
CA ASP A 247 -29.88 -58.82 63.35
C ASP A 247 -29.04 -59.34 62.18
N ALA A 248 -28.09 -58.54 61.71
CA ALA A 248 -27.27 -58.89 60.58
C ALA A 248 -26.30 -60.05 60.89
N TYR A 249 -25.83 -60.19 62.13
CA TYR A 249 -24.87 -61.23 62.51
C TYR A 249 -25.46 -62.64 62.48
N GLU A 250 -26.78 -62.75 62.62
CA GLU A 250 -27.53 -64.01 62.54
C GLU A 250 -27.88 -64.38 61.08
N ASP A 251 -27.67 -63.47 60.11
CA ASP A 251 -27.93 -63.76 58.70
C ASP A 251 -26.70 -64.42 58.04
N SER A 252 -26.88 -65.64 57.54
CA SER A 252 -25.83 -66.40 56.84
C SER A 252 -25.18 -65.68 55.65
N ARG A 253 -25.84 -64.65 55.08
CA ARG A 253 -25.30 -63.84 53.97
C ARG A 253 -24.45 -62.68 54.46
N PHE A 254 -24.44 -62.36 55.75
CA PHE A 254 -23.63 -61.28 56.30
C PHE A 254 -22.14 -61.60 56.19
N VAL A 255 -21.35 -60.59 55.81
CA VAL A 255 -19.91 -60.70 55.62
C VAL A 255 -19.26 -59.62 56.48
N SER A 256 -18.45 -60.03 57.46
CA SER A 256 -17.87 -59.16 58.49
C SER A 256 -16.61 -58.39 58.05
N ASP A 257 -16.21 -58.49 56.77
CA ASP A 257 -14.99 -57.88 56.21
C ASP A 257 -14.84 -56.38 56.50
N TYR A 258 -15.95 -55.65 56.63
CA TYR A 258 -15.95 -54.21 56.87
C TYR A 258 -16.24 -53.85 58.33
N ASP A 259 -16.68 -54.83 59.11
CA ASP A 259 -17.17 -54.68 60.48
C ASP A 259 -16.03 -54.81 61.50
N THR A 260 -15.02 -55.64 61.21
CA THR A 260 -13.78 -55.74 62.00
C THR A 260 -12.97 -54.43 62.05
N ARG A 261 -13.31 -53.43 61.24
CA ARG A 261 -12.72 -52.10 61.22
C ARG A 261 -13.61 -51.00 61.82
N THR A 262 -14.90 -51.26 62.02
CA THR A 262 -15.87 -50.24 62.48
C THR A 262 -16.44 -50.50 63.87
N GLY A 263 -16.23 -51.69 64.45
CA GLY A 263 -16.57 -52.01 65.84
C GLY A 263 -17.99 -52.52 66.04
#